data_AF-A0A255ED66-F1
#
_entry.id   AF-A0A255ED66-F1
#
_cell.length_a   1.000
_cell.length_b   1.000
_cell.length_c   1.000
_cell.angle_alpha   90.00
_cell.angle_beta   90.00
_cell.angle_gamma   90.00
#
_symmetry.space_group_name_H-M   'P 1'
#
loop_
_entity.id
_entity.type
_entity.pdbx_description
1 polymer ?
#
loop_
_entity_poly.entity_id
_entity_poly.type
_entity_poly.pdbx_seq_one_letter_code
_entity_poly.pdbx_strand_id
1 'polypeptide(L)'
;MSAPLMPHRTIDPDAVLWRDWLYQLEALPLEHLEQVVLNWDYTSTLTFRTQLRFDAELLTSSSDVLSPSCVGAKLTADCPSTSLQISTLVTLPREGENPVELTLSIPPGVAAESVVIARSLVVICDHSAPCAPRGSRLTHPETKRVRVEGEGGRFPVELMSFAGLPYQHAPWVVDVRFDDLDDSYVASTALWVNNDHELKDVLLNPKSKNSAALHTMIQADVFAALLQRLAELVDEDESLAAPESPADDSVWAIASGLARHFLRSDLPLVVSAWREDPLGTQARIRSDVGFLKGLEQ
;
A
#
# COMPACT_ATOMS: atom_id res chain seq x y z
N MET A 1 -26.46 -19.11 -6.18
CA MET A 1 -26.33 -17.78 -5.54
C MET A 1 -27.09 -16.78 -6.40
N SER A 2 -28.05 -16.06 -5.83
CA SER A 2 -28.86 -15.07 -6.58
C SER A 2 -28.01 -13.82 -6.83
N ALA A 3 -27.78 -13.46 -8.09
CA ALA A 3 -27.13 -12.19 -8.43
C ALA A 3 -28.03 -11.02 -7.96
N PRO A 4 -27.47 -9.95 -7.38
CA PRO A 4 -28.25 -8.76 -7.03
C PRO A 4 -28.83 -8.12 -8.29
N LEU A 5 -30.15 -7.87 -8.29
CA LEU A 5 -30.85 -7.22 -9.40
C LEU A 5 -30.37 -5.77 -9.56
N MET A 6 -29.75 -5.47 -10.70
CA MET A 6 -29.48 -4.09 -11.11
C MET A 6 -30.78 -3.48 -11.69
N PRO A 7 -31.09 -2.21 -11.41
CA PRO A 7 -32.30 -1.55 -11.94
C PRO A 7 -32.19 -1.21 -13.44
N HIS A 8 -31.06 -1.50 -14.06
CA HIS A 8 -30.69 -1.19 -15.43
C HIS A 8 -30.12 -2.42 -16.14
N ARG A 9 -30.02 -2.35 -17.47
CA ARG A 9 -29.58 -3.46 -18.31
C ARG A 9 -28.15 -3.87 -18.01
N THR A 10 -27.91 -5.19 -17.91
CA THR A 10 -26.58 -5.78 -17.73
C THR A 10 -26.15 -6.49 -19.00
N ILE A 11 -24.85 -6.55 -19.27
CA ILE A 11 -24.29 -7.33 -20.37
C ILE A 11 -24.00 -8.77 -19.94
N ASP A 12 -23.76 -9.64 -20.92
CA ASP A 12 -23.31 -11.00 -20.66
C ASP A 12 -21.93 -10.97 -19.96
N PRO A 13 -21.75 -11.66 -18.81
CA PRO A 13 -20.46 -11.73 -18.14
C PRO A 13 -19.36 -12.35 -19.02
N ASP A 14 -19.70 -13.23 -19.96
CA ASP A 14 -18.73 -13.86 -20.87
C ASP A 14 -18.30 -12.94 -22.03
N ALA A 15 -19.00 -11.81 -22.23
CA ALA A 15 -18.62 -10.81 -23.24
C ALA A 15 -17.35 -10.03 -22.84
N VAL A 16 -16.90 -10.14 -21.59
CA VAL A 16 -15.76 -9.39 -21.06
C VAL A 16 -14.85 -10.25 -20.18
N LEU A 17 -13.55 -10.06 -20.36
CA LEU A 17 -12.53 -10.71 -19.55
C LEU A 17 -11.54 -9.68 -19.04
N TRP A 18 -11.54 -9.48 -17.73
CA TRP A 18 -10.54 -8.66 -17.06
C TRP A 18 -9.30 -9.47 -16.70
N ARG A 19 -8.13 -8.88 -16.89
CA ARG A 19 -6.86 -9.41 -16.35
C ARG A 19 -6.67 -9.02 -14.91
N ASP A 20 -5.75 -9.67 -14.21
CA ASP A 20 -5.44 -9.33 -12.83
C ASP A 20 -4.99 -7.88 -12.70
N TRP A 21 -5.13 -7.36 -11.48
CA TRP A 21 -4.60 -6.04 -11.14
C TRP A 21 -3.09 -6.09 -11.01
N LEU A 22 -2.44 -5.08 -11.56
CA LEU A 22 -1.04 -4.77 -11.34
C LEU A 22 -0.94 -3.43 -10.62
N TYR A 23 0.13 -3.22 -9.88
CA TYR A 23 0.45 -1.92 -9.30
C TYR A 23 1.89 -1.52 -9.61
N GLN A 24 2.13 -0.21 -9.55
CA GLN A 24 3.42 0.40 -9.76
C GLN A 24 3.60 1.56 -8.79
N LEU A 25 4.76 1.62 -8.16
CA LEU A 25 5.20 2.74 -7.34
C LEU A 25 6.20 3.58 -8.14
N GLU A 26 5.85 4.84 -8.42
CA GLU A 26 6.72 5.74 -9.19
C GLU A 26 7.27 5.08 -10.47
N ALA A 27 8.60 4.97 -10.60
CA ALA A 27 9.29 4.35 -11.72
C ALA A 27 9.73 2.88 -11.47
N LEU A 28 9.29 2.27 -10.37
CA LEU A 28 9.60 0.87 -10.07
C LEU A 28 8.90 -0.08 -11.09
N PRO A 29 9.36 -1.34 -11.23
CA PRO A 29 8.70 -2.32 -12.06
C PRO A 29 7.23 -2.53 -11.69
N LEU A 30 6.43 -2.96 -12.66
CA LEU A 30 5.05 -3.40 -12.41
C LEU A 30 5.06 -4.70 -11.62
N GLU A 31 4.25 -4.75 -10.57
CA GLU A 31 4.08 -5.92 -9.72
C GLU A 31 2.63 -6.40 -9.71
N HIS A 32 2.44 -7.69 -9.42
CA HIS A 32 1.11 -8.25 -9.24
C HIS A 32 0.49 -7.73 -7.95
N LEU A 33 -0.73 -7.23 -8.04
CA LEU A 33 -1.43 -6.69 -6.88
C LEU A 33 -2.05 -7.84 -6.07
N GLU A 34 -1.51 -8.08 -4.88
CA GLU A 34 -2.10 -8.96 -3.88
C GLU A 34 -3.09 -8.19 -2.99
N GLN A 35 -2.96 -8.22 -1.66
CA GLN A 35 -3.81 -7.48 -0.72
C GLN A 35 -3.14 -6.22 -0.17
N VAL A 36 -1.82 -6.09 -0.33
CA VAL A 36 -1.00 -5.01 0.22
C VAL A 36 -0.14 -4.42 -0.89
N VAL A 37 0.05 -3.10 -0.89
CA VAL A 37 1.07 -2.42 -1.70
C VAL A 37 2.34 -2.33 -0.86
N LEU A 38 3.35 -3.10 -1.23
CA LEU A 38 4.63 -3.12 -0.52
C LEU A 38 5.42 -1.86 -0.84
N ASN A 39 6.15 -1.32 0.15
CA ASN A 39 7.04 -0.16 0.01
C ASN A 39 6.35 1.15 -0.40
N TRP A 40 5.03 1.26 -0.27
CA TRP A 40 4.35 2.53 -0.53
C TRP A 40 4.57 3.52 0.61
N ASP A 41 5.03 4.72 0.25
CA ASP A 41 4.99 5.89 1.12
C ASP A 41 4.01 6.93 0.55
N TYR A 42 3.56 7.87 1.38
CA TYR A 42 2.62 8.89 0.91
C TYR A 42 3.26 9.90 -0.04
N THR A 43 4.54 9.77 -0.34
CA THR A 43 5.22 10.67 -1.26
C THR A 43 5.34 10.06 -2.64
N SER A 44 4.99 8.77 -2.73
CA SER A 44 4.97 7.95 -3.93
C SER A 44 3.61 7.99 -4.60
N THR A 45 3.65 8.19 -5.91
CA THR A 45 2.53 8.01 -6.82
C THR A 45 2.27 6.51 -6.94
N LEU A 46 1.06 6.10 -6.57
CA LEU A 46 0.60 4.72 -6.70
C LEU A 46 -0.25 4.59 -7.96
N THR A 47 0.19 3.75 -8.89
CA THR A 47 -0.52 3.53 -10.14
C THR A 47 -1.04 2.10 -10.21
N PHE A 48 -2.36 1.95 -10.35
CA PHE A 48 -3.02 0.68 -10.62
C PHE A 48 -3.23 0.50 -12.12
N ARG A 49 -2.94 -0.70 -12.61
CA ARG A 49 -3.14 -1.08 -14.01
C ARG A 49 -3.92 -2.38 -14.13
N THR A 50 -4.71 -2.47 -15.18
CA THR A 50 -5.38 -3.71 -15.59
C THR A 50 -5.64 -3.68 -17.09
N GLN A 51 -6.03 -4.82 -17.65
CA GLN A 51 -6.37 -4.96 -19.05
C GLN A 51 -7.76 -5.58 -19.18
N LEU A 52 -8.51 -5.12 -20.18
CA LEU A 52 -9.82 -5.64 -20.53
C LEU A 52 -9.77 -6.22 -21.95
N ARG A 53 -10.23 -7.46 -22.10
CA ARG A 53 -10.61 -8.03 -23.39
C ARG A 53 -12.12 -8.10 -23.47
N PHE A 54 -12.67 -7.91 -24.66
CA PHE A 54 -14.10 -7.98 -24.87
C PHE A 54 -14.41 -8.57 -26.26
N ASP A 55 -15.55 -9.23 -26.36
CA ASP A 55 -16.11 -9.68 -27.63
C ASP A 55 -17.15 -8.64 -28.09
N ALA A 56 -16.88 -7.98 -29.22
CA ALA A 56 -17.73 -6.93 -29.74
C ALA A 56 -19.12 -7.44 -30.17
N GLU A 57 -19.21 -8.66 -30.68
CA GLU A 57 -20.46 -9.27 -31.14
C GLU A 57 -21.32 -9.68 -29.94
N LEU A 58 -20.73 -10.32 -28.94
CA LEU A 58 -21.42 -10.67 -27.69
C LEU A 58 -21.84 -9.44 -26.90
N LEU A 59 -21.02 -8.39 -26.86
CA LEU A 59 -21.37 -7.13 -26.18
C LEU A 59 -22.53 -6.41 -26.88
N THR A 60 -22.52 -6.38 -28.22
CA THR A 60 -23.60 -5.75 -29.00
C THR A 60 -24.90 -6.54 -28.90
N SER A 61 -24.84 -7.88 -29.00
CA SER A 61 -26.02 -8.75 -28.91
C SER A 61 -26.62 -8.80 -27.50
N SER A 62 -25.80 -8.83 -26.45
CA SER A 62 -26.29 -8.85 -25.06
C SER A 62 -26.84 -7.49 -24.60
N SER A 63 -26.29 -6.38 -25.11
CA SER A 63 -26.79 -5.04 -24.81
C SER A 63 -27.97 -4.61 -25.69
N ASP A 64 -28.21 -5.34 -26.79
CA ASP A 64 -29.32 -5.19 -27.77
C ASP A 64 -29.39 -3.81 -28.48
N VAL A 65 -28.55 -2.83 -28.08
CA VAL A 65 -28.65 -1.42 -28.53
C VAL A 65 -27.29 -0.71 -28.53
N LEU A 66 -26.29 -1.18 -27.78
CA LEU A 66 -25.06 -0.42 -27.58
C LEU A 66 -23.95 -0.94 -28.49
N SER A 67 -23.49 -0.06 -29.39
CA SER A 67 -22.18 -0.23 -30.04
C SER A 67 -21.08 -0.24 -28.96
N PRO A 68 -20.00 -1.00 -29.12
CA PRO A 68 -18.84 -0.96 -28.22
C PRO A 68 -18.33 0.47 -27.96
N SER A 69 -18.38 1.34 -28.97
CA SER A 69 -17.98 2.76 -28.84
C SER A 69 -18.85 3.58 -27.89
N CYS A 70 -20.00 3.05 -27.47
CA CYS A 70 -20.90 3.65 -26.48
C CYS A 70 -20.73 3.09 -25.07
N VAL A 71 -19.76 2.20 -24.89
CA VAL A 71 -19.37 1.62 -23.62
C VAL A 71 -17.99 2.15 -23.23
N GLY A 72 -17.87 2.56 -21.97
CA GLY A 72 -16.62 2.96 -21.35
C GLY A 72 -16.23 1.98 -20.26
N ALA A 73 -14.96 1.59 -20.25
CA ALA A 73 -14.36 0.87 -19.16
C ALA A 73 -13.86 1.87 -18.10
N LYS A 74 -14.37 1.73 -16.88
CA LYS A 74 -14.14 2.66 -15.78
C LYS A 74 -13.37 2.00 -14.66
N LEU A 75 -12.30 2.64 -14.22
CA LEU A 75 -11.63 2.35 -12.97
C LEU A 75 -12.00 3.42 -11.93
N THR A 76 -12.21 3.02 -10.69
CA THR A 76 -12.33 3.93 -9.55
C THR A 76 -11.36 3.53 -8.46
N ALA A 77 -10.91 4.50 -7.69
CA ALA A 77 -10.26 4.28 -6.42
C ALA A 77 -10.87 5.23 -5.39
N ASP A 78 -11.29 4.64 -4.28
CA ASP A 78 -11.90 5.33 -3.16
C ASP A 78 -11.04 5.06 -1.91
N CYS A 79 -10.60 6.12 -1.22
CA CYS A 79 -9.88 6.01 0.05
C CYS A 79 -10.77 6.54 1.17
N PRO A 80 -11.39 5.68 2.00
CA PRO A 80 -12.35 6.12 3.01
C PRO A 80 -11.76 7.07 4.06
N SER A 81 -10.51 6.85 4.45
CA SER A 81 -9.81 7.62 5.49
C SER A 81 -9.53 9.07 5.07
N THR A 82 -9.21 9.30 3.79
CA THR A 82 -8.93 10.64 3.25
C THR A 82 -10.10 11.24 2.47
N SER A 83 -11.21 10.50 2.31
CA SER A 83 -12.31 10.84 1.40
C SER A 83 -11.87 11.05 -0.06
N LEU A 84 -10.71 10.49 -0.46
CA LEU A 84 -10.28 10.52 -1.85
C LEU A 84 -11.25 9.72 -2.71
N GLN A 85 -11.66 10.31 -3.81
CA GLN A 85 -12.36 9.62 -4.88
C GLN A 85 -11.79 10.05 -6.22
N ILE A 86 -11.23 9.08 -6.96
CA ILE A 86 -10.66 9.31 -8.29
C ILE A 86 -11.15 8.24 -9.25
N SER A 87 -11.22 8.60 -10.53
CA SER A 87 -11.66 7.65 -11.56
C SER A 87 -11.02 7.94 -12.91
N THR A 88 -10.78 6.88 -13.66
CA THR A 88 -10.39 6.91 -15.07
C THR A 88 -11.48 6.25 -15.90
N LEU A 89 -11.72 6.75 -17.10
CA LEU A 89 -12.66 6.18 -18.07
C LEU A 89 -11.97 6.06 -19.42
N VAL A 90 -12.02 4.87 -20.02
CA VAL A 90 -11.50 4.59 -21.36
C VAL A 90 -12.64 4.09 -22.24
N THR A 91 -12.88 4.74 -23.37
CA THR A 91 -13.89 4.29 -24.35
C THR A 91 -13.42 3.01 -25.03
N LEU A 92 -14.32 2.02 -25.17
CA LEU A 92 -13.97 0.81 -25.90
C LEU A 92 -13.84 1.10 -27.40
N PRO A 93 -12.83 0.53 -28.07
CA PRO A 93 -12.74 0.58 -29.53
C PRO A 93 -13.93 -0.16 -30.16
N ARG A 94 -14.21 0.11 -31.44
CA ARG A 94 -15.29 -0.57 -32.17
C ARG A 94 -15.03 -2.07 -32.36
N GLU A 95 -13.75 -2.45 -32.44
CA GLU A 95 -13.30 -3.82 -32.68
C GLU A 95 -12.52 -4.31 -31.45
N GLY A 96 -12.71 -5.60 -31.08
CA GLY A 96 -12.23 -6.20 -29.83
C GLY A 96 -10.88 -6.92 -29.91
N GLU A 97 -10.08 -6.69 -30.96
CA GLU A 97 -8.89 -7.51 -31.22
C GLU A 97 -7.74 -7.30 -30.22
N ASN A 98 -7.65 -6.10 -29.62
CA ASN A 98 -6.57 -5.77 -28.67
C ASN A 98 -7.11 -5.54 -27.25
N PRO A 99 -6.38 -6.00 -26.22
CA PRO A 99 -6.72 -5.68 -24.85
C PRO A 99 -6.67 -4.16 -24.65
N VAL A 100 -7.74 -3.61 -24.08
CA VAL A 100 -7.81 -2.21 -23.68
C VAL A 100 -7.04 -2.08 -22.37
N GLU A 101 -6.02 -1.24 -22.34
CA GLU A 101 -5.27 -0.95 -21.11
C GLU A 101 -5.96 0.15 -20.32
N LEU A 102 -6.06 -0.05 -19.01
CA LEU A 102 -6.60 0.95 -18.09
C LEU A 102 -5.59 1.23 -16.99
N THR A 103 -5.37 2.52 -16.74
CA THR A 103 -4.45 3.02 -15.74
C THR A 103 -5.15 4.04 -14.85
N LEU A 104 -5.01 3.88 -13.54
CA LEU A 104 -5.50 4.82 -12.54
C LEU A 104 -4.34 5.18 -11.61
N SER A 105 -4.02 6.47 -11.52
CA SER A 105 -2.93 6.97 -10.69
C SER A 105 -3.48 7.74 -9.49
N ILE A 106 -2.99 7.37 -8.31
CA ILE A 106 -3.23 8.01 -7.03
C ILE A 106 -2.05 8.94 -6.78
N PRO A 107 -2.28 10.26 -6.71
CA PRO A 107 -1.22 11.21 -6.39
C PRO A 107 -0.59 10.95 -5.01
N PRO A 108 0.62 11.47 -4.78
CA PRO A 108 1.19 11.55 -3.45
C PRO A 108 0.28 12.31 -2.47
N GLY A 109 0.27 11.88 -1.22
CA GLY A 109 -0.28 12.61 -0.07
C GLY A 109 -1.80 12.53 0.09
N VAL A 110 -2.49 11.78 -0.76
CA VAL A 110 -3.97 11.75 -0.79
C VAL A 110 -4.59 10.40 -0.48
N ALA A 111 -3.81 9.33 -0.39
CA ALA A 111 -4.27 8.03 0.11
C ALA A 111 -3.74 7.80 1.53
N ALA A 112 -4.47 7.00 2.31
CA ALA A 112 -4.06 6.52 3.62
C ALA A 112 -4.75 5.19 3.93
N GLU A 113 -4.19 4.40 4.84
CA GLU A 113 -4.64 3.09 5.31
C GLU A 113 -4.90 2.08 4.17
N SER A 114 -6.07 2.20 3.53
CA SER A 114 -6.53 1.33 2.47
C SER A 114 -7.22 2.13 1.36
N VAL A 115 -7.06 1.62 0.14
CA VAL A 115 -7.74 2.09 -1.06
C VAL A 115 -8.64 0.96 -1.55
N VAL A 116 -9.90 1.28 -1.82
CA VAL A 116 -10.83 0.38 -2.50
C VAL A 116 -10.78 0.72 -3.98
N ILE A 117 -10.20 -0.17 -4.77
CA ILE A 117 -10.21 -0.06 -6.23
C ILE A 117 -11.40 -0.83 -6.79
N ALA A 118 -11.99 -0.32 -7.87
CA ALA A 118 -13.06 -1.01 -8.59
C ALA A 118 -12.92 -0.86 -10.09
N ARG A 119 -13.42 -1.87 -10.81
CA ARG A 119 -13.55 -1.85 -12.27
C ARG A 119 -14.96 -2.17 -12.69
N SER A 120 -15.45 -1.47 -13.71
CA SER A 120 -16.80 -1.67 -14.25
C SER A 120 -16.91 -1.17 -15.68
N LEU A 121 -17.93 -1.63 -16.39
CA LEU A 121 -18.36 -1.01 -17.65
C LEU A 121 -19.53 -0.07 -17.42
N VAL A 122 -19.53 1.05 -18.14
CA VAL A 122 -20.56 2.08 -18.06
C VAL A 122 -20.98 2.57 -19.45
N VAL A 123 -22.22 3.05 -19.57
CA VAL A 123 -22.70 3.72 -20.79
C VAL A 123 -22.14 5.13 -20.86
N ILE A 124 -21.55 5.51 -22.00
CA ILE A 124 -20.95 6.85 -22.19
C ILE A 124 -21.65 7.69 -23.26
N CYS A 125 -22.45 7.07 -24.14
CA CYS A 125 -23.26 7.77 -25.13
C CYS A 125 -24.58 8.26 -24.54
N ASP A 126 -25.08 9.39 -25.05
CA ASP A 126 -26.40 9.94 -24.71
C ASP A 126 -27.56 9.26 -25.48
N HIS A 127 -27.33 8.07 -26.04
CA HIS A 127 -28.31 7.43 -26.91
C HIS A 127 -29.58 7.07 -26.15
N SER A 128 -30.72 7.35 -26.78
CA SER A 128 -32.10 7.37 -26.25
C SER A 128 -32.67 6.01 -25.81
N ALA A 129 -31.84 5.03 -25.48
CA ALA A 129 -32.28 3.75 -24.94
C ALA A 129 -32.88 3.99 -23.54
N PRO A 130 -34.21 3.81 -23.34
CA PRO A 130 -34.87 4.16 -22.08
C PRO A 130 -34.31 3.42 -20.85
N CYS A 131 -33.66 2.28 -21.08
CA CYS A 131 -33.23 1.34 -20.04
C CYS A 131 -31.74 1.43 -19.66
N ALA A 132 -30.98 2.35 -20.27
CA ALA A 132 -29.55 2.51 -19.98
C ALA A 132 -29.06 3.94 -20.27
N PRO A 133 -29.49 4.95 -19.49
CA PRO A 133 -29.01 6.32 -19.64
C PRO A 133 -27.49 6.40 -19.45
N ARG A 134 -26.87 7.46 -19.97
CA ARG A 134 -25.44 7.73 -19.76
C ARG A 134 -25.08 7.66 -18.27
N GLY A 135 -23.98 6.97 -17.96
CA GLY A 135 -23.52 6.69 -16.60
C GLY A 135 -24.10 5.41 -15.98
N SER A 136 -25.07 4.75 -16.63
CA SER A 136 -25.56 3.44 -16.19
C SER A 136 -24.41 2.42 -16.21
N ARG A 137 -24.32 1.61 -15.15
CA ARG A 137 -23.36 0.50 -15.09
C ARG A 137 -23.90 -0.65 -15.94
N LEU A 138 -23.02 -1.36 -16.63
CA LEU A 138 -23.38 -2.54 -17.43
C LEU A 138 -22.95 -3.84 -16.75
N THR A 139 -22.02 -3.73 -15.80
CA THR A 139 -21.51 -4.85 -15.00
C THR A 139 -21.59 -4.50 -13.52
N HIS A 140 -21.68 -5.53 -12.68
CA HIS A 140 -21.40 -5.33 -11.26
C HIS A 140 -19.94 -4.88 -11.10
N PRO A 141 -19.66 -3.86 -10.27
CA PRO A 141 -18.28 -3.47 -10.02
C PRO A 141 -17.55 -4.61 -9.32
N GLU A 142 -16.44 -5.05 -9.88
CA GLU A 142 -15.52 -5.91 -9.16
C GLU A 142 -14.64 -5.01 -8.31
N THR A 143 -14.80 -5.12 -6.99
CA THR A 143 -14.09 -4.30 -6.01
C THR A 143 -12.99 -5.10 -5.35
N LYS A 144 -11.86 -4.44 -5.08
CA LYS A 144 -10.76 -5.00 -4.33
C LYS A 144 -10.28 -3.97 -3.32
N ARG A 145 -10.26 -4.34 -2.03
CA ARG A 145 -9.66 -3.51 -0.99
C ARG A 145 -8.17 -3.81 -0.95
N VAL A 146 -7.38 -2.77 -1.04
CA VAL A 146 -5.92 -2.82 -1.07
C VAL A 146 -5.43 -2.02 0.13
N ARG A 147 -4.63 -2.64 0.98
CA ARG A 147 -3.94 -1.93 2.05
C ARG A 147 -2.75 -1.20 1.42
N VAL A 148 -2.78 0.13 1.46
CA VAL A 148 -1.68 0.97 0.97
C VAL A 148 -0.70 1.28 2.09
N GLU A 149 -1.17 1.27 3.34
CA GLU A 149 -0.31 1.35 4.52
C GLU A 149 -0.12 -0.01 5.18
N GLY A 150 1.13 -0.48 5.17
CA GLY A 150 1.62 -1.64 5.91
C GLY A 150 2.85 -2.15 5.18
N GLU A 151 4.06 -2.04 5.71
CA GLU A 151 4.53 -2.71 6.95
C GLU A 151 5.21 -1.78 7.98
N GLY A 152 4.88 -0.49 7.99
CA GLY A 152 5.29 0.41 9.07
C GLY A 152 4.22 1.46 9.26
N GLY A 153 3.28 1.23 10.19
CA GLY A 153 2.31 2.24 10.58
C GLY A 153 3.02 3.56 10.82
N ARG A 154 2.51 4.67 10.29
CA ARG A 154 3.18 5.95 10.46
C ARG A 154 3.16 6.34 11.91
N PHE A 155 4.29 6.16 12.55
CA PHE A 155 4.56 6.68 13.88
C PHE A 155 4.90 8.17 13.79
N PRO A 156 4.55 8.98 14.80
CA PRO A 156 4.86 10.41 14.84
C PRO A 156 6.31 10.71 14.48
N VAL A 157 6.51 11.69 13.58
CA VAL A 157 7.82 12.27 13.29
C VAL A 157 7.86 13.66 13.90
N GLU A 158 8.71 13.86 14.90
CA GLU A 158 8.84 15.12 15.62
C GLU A 158 10.17 15.79 15.31
N LEU A 159 10.13 17.09 15.04
CA LEU A 159 11.35 17.90 14.94
C LEU A 159 11.68 18.50 16.29
N MET A 160 12.88 18.21 16.79
CA MET A 160 13.37 18.82 18.02
C MET A 160 14.87 19.04 17.98
N SER A 161 15.36 20.01 18.76
CA SER A 161 16.79 20.21 18.96
C SER A 161 17.35 19.10 19.82
N PHE A 162 18.48 18.51 19.43
CA PHE A 162 19.19 17.52 20.26
C PHE A 162 20.33 18.16 21.06
N ALA A 163 20.48 19.48 21.02
CA ALA A 163 21.53 20.19 21.75
C ALA A 163 21.50 19.85 23.26
N GLY A 164 22.64 19.39 23.79
CA GLY A 164 22.76 19.01 25.20
C GLY A 164 22.23 17.61 25.54
N LEU A 165 21.73 16.84 24.57
CA LEU A 165 21.39 15.43 24.74
C LEU A 165 22.59 14.52 24.42
N PRO A 166 22.64 13.27 24.94
CA PRO A 166 23.73 12.33 24.64
C PRO A 166 23.92 12.03 23.16
N TYR A 167 22.87 12.21 22.36
CA TYR A 167 22.82 11.95 20.92
C TYR A 167 22.74 13.25 20.10
N GLN A 168 23.32 14.36 20.59
CA GLN A 168 23.31 15.67 19.92
C GLN A 168 23.80 15.69 18.46
N HIS A 169 24.64 14.72 18.07
CA HIS A 169 25.17 14.59 16.70
C HIS A 169 24.41 13.57 15.85
N ALA A 170 23.42 12.86 16.40
CA ALA A 170 22.61 11.92 15.64
C ALA A 170 21.63 12.70 14.74
N PRO A 171 21.40 12.25 13.50
CA PRO A 171 20.43 12.89 12.61
C PRO A 171 18.98 12.59 13.02
N TRP A 172 18.74 11.42 13.63
CA TRP A 172 17.46 11.03 14.22
C TRP A 172 17.68 10.06 15.39
N VAL A 173 16.62 9.84 16.17
CA VAL A 173 16.48 8.79 17.18
C VAL A 173 15.10 8.17 17.04
N VAL A 174 15.00 6.85 17.16
CA VAL A 174 13.71 6.16 17.26
C VAL A 174 13.42 5.94 18.75
N ASP A 175 12.28 6.42 19.22
CA ASP A 175 11.78 6.20 20.57
C ASP A 175 10.65 5.16 20.49
N VAL A 176 10.79 4.07 21.25
CA VAL A 176 9.82 2.98 21.29
C VAL A 176 9.43 2.75 22.74
N ARG A 177 8.15 2.94 23.06
CA ARG A 177 7.58 2.86 24.41
C ARG A 177 6.25 2.15 24.40
N PHE A 178 6.28 0.89 24.81
CA PHE A 178 5.10 0.09 25.11
C PHE A 178 5.40 -0.82 26.29
N ASP A 179 4.34 -1.23 26.96
CA ASP A 179 4.38 -2.17 28.09
C ASP A 179 3.59 -3.44 27.76
N ASP A 180 2.65 -3.38 26.81
CA ASP A 180 1.91 -4.53 26.29
C ASP A 180 2.16 -4.73 24.79
N LEU A 181 2.17 -5.98 24.34
CA LEU A 181 2.32 -6.36 22.94
C LEU A 181 1.10 -6.01 22.08
N ASP A 182 -0.06 -5.85 22.71
CA ASP A 182 -1.30 -5.40 22.07
C ASP A 182 -1.45 -3.87 22.03
N ASP A 183 -0.49 -3.12 22.59
CA ASP A 183 -0.46 -1.65 22.50
C ASP A 183 -0.39 -1.18 21.04
N SER A 184 -1.00 -0.03 20.75
CA SER A 184 -0.99 0.55 19.41
C SER A 184 0.42 0.94 18.98
N TYR A 185 0.90 0.37 17.88
CA TYR A 185 2.24 0.64 17.36
C TYR A 185 2.49 2.13 17.09
N VAL A 186 1.48 2.84 16.59
CA VAL A 186 1.55 4.27 16.26
C VAL A 186 1.68 5.13 17.51
N ALA A 187 1.02 4.76 18.61
CA ALA A 187 1.12 5.47 19.88
C ALA A 187 2.44 5.16 20.61
N SER A 188 3.02 3.99 20.34
CA SER A 188 4.19 3.46 21.04
C SER A 188 5.52 3.68 20.33
N THR A 189 5.53 4.26 19.14
CA THR A 189 6.76 4.52 18.37
C THR A 189 6.79 5.98 17.97
N ALA A 190 7.96 6.61 17.95
CA ALA A 190 8.16 7.95 17.42
C ALA A 190 9.55 8.09 16.78
N LEU A 191 9.64 8.86 15.70
CA LEU A 191 10.91 9.31 15.12
C LEU A 191 11.16 10.72 15.59
N TRP A 192 12.25 10.94 16.30
CA TRP A 192 12.72 12.29 16.58
C TRP A 192 13.80 12.65 15.58
N VAL A 193 13.59 13.73 14.84
CA VAL A 193 14.53 14.26 13.85
C VAL A 193 15.25 15.46 14.45
N ASN A 194 16.58 15.43 14.38
CA ASN A 194 17.41 16.48 14.92
C ASN A 194 17.31 17.75 14.09
N ASN A 195 16.66 18.79 14.63
CA ASN A 195 16.51 20.08 13.97
C ASN A 195 17.84 20.84 13.83
N ASP A 196 18.89 20.45 14.56
CA ASP A 196 20.22 21.07 14.48
C ASP A 196 21.12 20.37 13.46
N HIS A 197 20.69 19.24 12.89
CA HIS A 197 21.48 18.45 11.95
C HIS A 197 21.25 18.86 10.49
N GLU A 198 22.31 18.84 9.68
CA GLU A 198 22.28 19.25 8.26
C GLU A 198 21.37 18.38 7.38
N LEU A 199 21.19 17.10 7.77
CA LEU A 199 20.34 16.16 7.04
C LEU A 199 18.84 16.36 7.26
N LYS A 200 18.41 17.26 8.16
CA LYS A 200 16.97 17.44 8.45
C LYS A 200 16.14 17.77 7.21
N ASP A 201 16.66 18.63 6.33
CA ASP A 201 15.94 19.06 5.14
C ASP A 201 15.87 17.92 4.12
N VAL A 202 16.86 17.03 4.12
CA VAL A 202 16.90 15.83 3.26
C VAL A 202 15.89 14.79 3.77
N LEU A 203 15.77 14.65 5.10
CA LEU A 203 14.83 13.73 5.77
C LEU A 203 13.37 14.17 5.63
N LEU A 204 13.11 15.47 5.66
CA LEU A 204 11.76 16.03 5.57
C LEU A 204 11.34 16.36 4.14
N ASN A 205 12.28 16.41 3.19
CA ASN A 205 11.98 16.65 1.79
C ASN A 205 11.94 15.33 1.03
N PRO A 206 10.74 14.80 0.75
CA PRO A 206 10.61 13.54 0.05
C PRO A 206 11.07 13.58 -1.41
N LYS A 207 11.25 14.78 -1.98
CA LYS A 207 11.79 14.96 -3.33
C LYS A 207 13.32 14.99 -3.35
N SER A 208 13.97 14.85 -2.20
CA SER A 208 15.43 14.76 -2.14
C SER A 208 15.90 13.50 -2.83
N LYS A 209 16.99 13.60 -3.60
CA LYS A 209 17.61 12.45 -4.28
C LYS A 209 17.98 11.31 -3.33
N ASN A 210 18.29 11.65 -2.08
CA ASN A 210 18.70 10.68 -1.05
C ASN A 210 17.54 10.24 -0.14
N SER A 211 16.31 10.71 -0.38
CA SER A 211 15.16 10.44 0.47
C SER A 211 14.90 8.93 0.59
N ALA A 212 14.91 8.21 -0.54
CA ALA A 212 14.69 6.75 -0.56
C ALA A 212 15.74 5.99 0.27
N ALA A 213 17.02 6.33 0.12
CA ALA A 213 18.08 5.71 0.90
C ALA A 213 17.92 5.98 2.40
N LEU A 214 17.60 7.22 2.79
CA LEU A 214 17.35 7.57 4.19
C LEU A 214 16.13 6.83 4.76
N HIS A 215 15.07 6.64 3.98
CA HIS A 215 13.92 5.84 4.40
C HIS A 215 14.29 4.40 4.73
N THR A 216 15.11 3.74 3.90
CA THR A 216 15.60 2.37 4.20
C THR A 216 16.44 2.33 5.48
N MET A 217 17.22 3.38 5.75
CA MET A 217 18.01 3.47 6.99
C MET A 217 17.12 3.61 8.22
N ILE A 218 16.12 4.50 8.15
CA ILE A 218 15.15 4.69 9.23
C ILE A 218 14.37 3.40 9.49
N GLN A 219 13.92 2.70 8.45
CA GLN A 219 13.21 1.42 8.61
C GLN A 219 14.07 0.38 9.34
N ALA A 220 15.35 0.28 8.99
CA ALA A 220 16.27 -0.63 9.68
C ALA A 220 16.45 -0.24 11.16
N ASP A 221 16.57 1.06 11.46
CA ASP A 221 16.72 1.56 12.84
C ASP A 221 15.44 1.37 13.67
N VAL A 222 14.27 1.57 13.06
CA VAL A 222 12.97 1.35 13.71
C VAL A 222 12.79 -0.12 14.06
N PHE A 223 13.11 -1.02 13.13
CA PHE A 223 12.99 -2.44 13.40
C PHE A 223 14.00 -2.87 14.47
N ALA A 224 15.22 -2.37 14.44
CA ALA A 224 16.21 -2.61 15.49
C ALA A 224 15.74 -2.09 16.86
N ALA A 225 15.14 -0.89 16.93
CA ALA A 225 14.62 -0.33 18.17
C ALA A 225 13.44 -1.15 18.73
N LEU A 226 12.54 -1.63 17.86
CA LEU A 226 11.46 -2.54 18.25
C LEU A 226 12.01 -3.86 18.82
N LEU A 227 12.98 -4.48 18.13
CA LEU A 227 13.60 -5.72 18.61
C LEU A 227 14.32 -5.53 19.94
N GLN A 228 15.01 -4.41 20.11
CA GLN A 228 15.65 -4.06 21.38
C GLN A 228 14.61 -3.95 22.50
N ARG A 229 13.51 -3.22 22.27
CA ARG A 229 12.46 -3.07 23.28
C ARG A 229 11.74 -4.39 23.59
N LEU A 230 11.46 -5.19 22.57
CA LEU A 230 10.87 -6.53 22.75
C LEU A 230 11.81 -7.44 23.54
N ALA A 231 13.11 -7.42 23.25
CA ALA A 231 14.11 -8.20 23.97
C ALA A 231 14.21 -7.82 25.45
N GLU A 232 13.95 -6.57 25.81
CA GLU A 232 13.90 -6.10 27.20
C GLU A 232 12.66 -6.55 27.96
N LEU A 233 11.55 -6.86 27.27
CA LEU A 233 10.32 -7.35 27.89
C LEU A 233 10.32 -8.86 28.13
N VAL A 234 11.26 -9.59 27.51
CA VAL A 234 11.35 -11.05 27.65
C VAL A 234 12.33 -11.39 28.77
N ASP A 235 11.86 -12.10 29.79
CA ASP A 235 12.69 -12.61 30.88
C ASP A 235 13.79 -13.57 30.37
N GLU A 236 14.84 -13.78 31.16
CA GLU A 236 16.06 -14.46 30.70
C GLU A 236 15.81 -15.86 30.10
N ASP A 237 14.83 -16.60 30.64
CA ASP A 237 14.50 -17.98 30.28
C ASP A 237 13.17 -18.13 29.50
N GLU A 238 12.48 -17.03 29.18
CA GLU A 238 11.19 -17.08 28.49
C GLU A 238 11.32 -16.78 26.98
N SER A 239 10.35 -17.27 26.21
CA SER A 239 10.20 -16.91 24.81
C SER A 239 9.08 -15.90 24.66
N LEU A 240 9.22 -14.96 23.74
CA LEU A 240 8.19 -13.98 23.45
C LEU A 240 6.89 -14.70 23.00
N ALA A 241 5.84 -14.58 23.79
CA ALA A 241 4.55 -15.20 23.51
C ALA A 241 3.67 -14.29 22.65
N ALA A 242 2.95 -14.89 21.71
CA ALA A 242 1.95 -14.19 20.92
C ALA A 242 0.72 -13.85 21.78
N PRO A 243 0.13 -12.66 21.64
CA PRO A 243 -1.22 -12.40 22.15
C PRO A 243 -2.23 -13.36 21.52
N GLU A 244 -3.30 -13.71 22.24
CA GLU A 244 -4.32 -14.65 21.73
C GLU A 244 -5.04 -14.14 20.47
N SER A 245 -5.26 -12.82 20.39
CA SER A 245 -5.92 -12.17 19.26
C SER A 245 -5.40 -10.73 19.12
N PRO A 246 -4.18 -10.53 18.60
CA PRO A 246 -3.57 -9.21 18.51
C PRO A 246 -4.37 -8.31 17.57
N ALA A 247 -4.52 -7.04 17.94
CA ALA A 247 -5.05 -6.03 17.03
C ALA A 247 -4.13 -5.89 15.80
N ASP A 248 -4.72 -5.61 14.63
CA ASP A 248 -4.00 -5.48 13.35
C ASP A 248 -2.90 -4.40 13.37
N ASP A 249 -3.07 -3.37 14.21
CA ASP A 249 -2.18 -2.22 14.39
C ASP A 249 -1.34 -2.29 15.67
N SER A 250 -1.38 -3.43 16.37
CA SER A 250 -0.60 -3.66 17.59
C SER A 250 0.91 -3.74 17.30
N VAL A 251 1.71 -3.48 18.33
CA VAL A 251 3.17 -3.69 18.28
C VAL A 251 3.51 -5.12 17.83
N TRP A 252 2.80 -6.13 18.35
CA TRP A 252 2.99 -7.53 17.94
C TRP A 252 2.76 -7.73 16.44
N ALA A 253 1.62 -7.26 15.92
CA ALA A 253 1.25 -7.46 14.52
C ALA A 253 2.28 -6.80 13.58
N ILE A 254 2.70 -5.59 13.91
CA ILE A 254 3.69 -4.83 13.12
C ILE A 254 5.07 -5.48 13.20
N ALA A 255 5.59 -5.76 14.39
CA ALA A 255 6.90 -6.40 14.55
C ALA A 255 6.94 -7.79 13.89
N SER A 256 5.85 -8.55 13.97
CA SER A 256 5.71 -9.84 13.27
C SER A 256 5.70 -9.70 11.76
N GLY A 257 5.05 -8.65 11.23
CA GLY A 257 5.11 -8.28 9.82
C GLY A 257 6.56 -8.01 9.38
N LEU A 258 7.25 -7.12 10.09
CA LEU A 258 8.65 -6.75 9.81
C LEU A 258 9.61 -7.95 9.86
N ALA A 259 9.45 -8.83 10.85
CA ALA A 259 10.25 -10.05 10.99
C ALA A 259 10.07 -11.01 9.80
N ARG A 260 8.82 -11.25 9.39
CA ARG A 260 8.52 -12.09 8.23
C ARG A 260 8.99 -11.46 6.93
N HIS A 261 8.84 -10.15 6.80
CA HIS A 261 9.21 -9.44 5.58
C HIS A 261 10.72 -9.42 5.37
N PHE A 262 11.46 -8.84 6.33
CA PHE A 262 12.90 -8.63 6.16
C PHE A 262 13.68 -9.90 6.41
N LEU A 263 13.34 -10.67 7.44
CA LEU A 263 14.18 -11.80 7.88
C LEU A 263 13.59 -13.16 7.55
N ARG A 264 12.39 -13.21 6.94
CA ARG A 264 11.67 -14.45 6.59
C ARG A 264 11.55 -15.42 7.77
N SER A 265 11.35 -14.85 8.95
CA SER A 265 11.37 -15.57 10.22
C SER A 265 10.24 -15.08 11.11
N ASP A 266 9.82 -15.92 12.05
CA ASP A 266 8.85 -15.55 13.08
C ASP A 266 9.48 -14.63 14.12
N LEU A 267 8.69 -13.69 14.64
CA LEU A 267 9.15 -12.67 15.58
C LEU A 267 9.85 -13.25 16.83
N PRO A 268 9.34 -14.30 17.50
CA PRO A 268 10.03 -14.85 18.67
C PRO A 268 11.45 -15.36 18.37
N LEU A 269 11.66 -15.96 17.19
CA LEU A 269 12.99 -16.41 16.75
C LEU A 269 13.92 -15.23 16.47
N VAL A 270 13.40 -14.16 15.86
CA VAL A 270 14.17 -12.95 15.59
C VAL A 270 14.57 -12.27 16.90
N VAL A 271 13.68 -12.18 17.88
CA VAL A 271 13.98 -11.61 19.20
C VAL A 271 15.01 -12.45 19.95
N SER A 272 14.91 -13.78 19.90
CA SER A 272 15.94 -14.68 20.45
C SER A 272 17.30 -14.44 19.78
N ALA A 273 17.32 -14.37 18.45
CA ALA A 273 18.55 -14.10 17.70
C ALA A 273 19.13 -12.70 18.01
N TRP A 274 18.27 -11.70 18.23
CA TRP A 274 18.70 -10.35 18.65
C TRP A 274 19.35 -10.37 20.04
N ARG A 275 18.83 -11.17 20.99
CA ARG A 275 19.42 -11.32 22.33
C ARG A 275 20.78 -12.04 22.28
N GLU A 276 20.92 -13.04 21.42
CA GLU A 276 22.15 -13.83 21.29
C GLU A 276 23.25 -13.10 20.49
N ASP A 277 22.90 -12.52 19.35
CA ASP A 277 23.82 -11.81 18.45
C ASP A 277 23.12 -10.56 17.85
N PRO A 278 23.06 -9.46 18.61
CA PRO A 278 22.40 -8.23 18.15
C PRO A 278 23.10 -7.63 16.94
N LEU A 279 24.44 -7.73 16.87
CA LEU A 279 25.22 -7.16 15.77
C LEU A 279 25.01 -7.95 14.47
N GLY A 280 25.04 -9.28 14.53
CA GLY A 280 24.76 -10.13 13.37
C GLY A 280 23.33 -9.98 12.88
N THR A 281 22.35 -9.89 13.81
CA THR A 281 20.95 -9.66 13.45
C THR A 281 20.76 -8.28 12.82
N GLN A 282 21.40 -7.23 13.36
CA GLN A 282 21.37 -5.90 12.76
C GLN A 282 21.99 -5.87 11.35
N ALA A 283 23.08 -6.60 11.13
CA ALA A 283 23.69 -6.71 9.80
C ALA A 283 22.75 -7.38 8.79
N ARG A 284 22.01 -8.41 9.20
CA ARG A 284 20.98 -9.06 8.37
C ARG A 284 19.83 -8.11 8.04
N ILE A 285 19.31 -7.37 9.03
CA ILE A 285 18.27 -6.35 8.82
C ILE A 285 18.74 -5.34 7.76
N ARG A 286 19.95 -4.80 7.91
CA ARG A 286 20.50 -3.84 6.93
C ARG A 286 20.61 -4.45 5.53
N SER A 287 21.04 -5.71 5.40
CA SER A 287 21.09 -6.39 4.11
C SER A 287 19.72 -6.46 3.45
N ASP A 288 18.70 -6.90 4.19
CA ASP A 288 17.41 -7.27 3.62
C ASP A 288 16.46 -6.07 3.44
N VAL A 289 16.57 -5.04 4.28
CA VAL A 289 15.92 -3.74 4.07
C VAL A 289 16.49 -3.01 2.85
N GLY A 290 17.66 -3.44 2.34
CA GLY A 290 18.35 -2.76 1.26
C GLY A 290 18.97 -1.46 1.72
N PHE A 291 19.61 -1.48 2.89
CA PHE A 291 20.30 -0.34 3.49
C PHE A 291 21.20 0.35 2.46
N LEU A 292 20.98 1.65 2.23
CA LEU A 292 21.65 2.50 1.24
C LEU A 292 21.30 2.25 -0.24
N LYS A 293 20.35 1.35 -0.55
CA LYS A 293 19.79 1.27 -1.92
C LYS A 293 19.12 2.60 -2.25
N GLY A 294 19.60 3.24 -3.32
CA GLY A 294 19.16 4.58 -3.74
C GLY A 294 20.20 5.70 -3.56
N LEU A 295 21.37 5.42 -2.96
CA LEU A 295 22.52 6.35 -3.04
C LEU A 295 23.25 6.30 -4.39
N GLU A 296 22.98 5.30 -5.23
CA GLU A 296 23.53 5.20 -6.58
C GLU A 296 22.61 5.85 -7.62
N GLN A 297 22.80 7.17 -7.85
CA GLN A 297 22.79 7.92 -9.13
C GLN A 297 22.59 9.44 -8.93
#